data_AF-A0A9E1SQ32-F1
#
_entry.id   AF-A0A9E1SQ32-F1
#
_cell.length_a   1.000
_cell.length_b   1.000
_cell.length_c   1.000
_cell.angle_alpha   90.00
_cell.angle_beta   90.00
_cell.angle_gamma   90.00
#
_symmetry.space_group_name_H-M   'P 1'
#
loop_
_entity.id
_entity.type
_entity.pdbx_description
1 polymer ?
#
loop_
_entity_poly.entity_id
_entity_poly.type
_entity_poly.pdbx_seq_one_letter_code
_entity_poly.pdbx_strand_id
1 'polypeptide(L)' 'MHDRGRPWTHIEHLEAIRHGLLLGQISKKRLSDIVKALAQQREKNIDPALIEIINDIELRAKVELAKLEMIG' A
#
# COMPACT_ATOMS: atom_id res chain seq x y z
N MET A 1 -8.04 18.52 -27.66
CA MET A 1 -7.70 17.10 -27.94
C MET A 1 -7.47 16.43 -26.59
N HIS A 2 -8.15 15.30 -26.36
CA HIS A 2 -8.31 14.57 -25.10
C HIS A 2 -7.32 14.90 -23.96
N ASP A 3 -7.83 15.61 -22.95
CA ASP A 3 -7.34 15.57 -21.57
C ASP A 3 -7.56 14.14 -21.04
N ARG A 4 -6.54 13.29 -21.15
CA ARG A 4 -6.59 11.92 -20.62
C ARG A 4 -6.15 11.98 -19.15
N GLY A 5 -7.16 12.03 -18.28
CA GLY A 5 -7.06 12.08 -16.83
C GLY A 5 -5.95 11.20 -16.27
N ARG A 6 -5.11 11.81 -15.44
CA ARG A 6 -3.83 11.30 -14.91
C ARG A 6 -4.04 9.97 -14.12
N PRO A 7 -3.70 8.79 -14.66
CA PRO A 7 -3.81 7.51 -13.95
C PRO A 7 -2.54 7.15 -13.14
N TRP A 8 -1.47 7.94 -13.26
CA TRP A 8 -0.12 7.51 -12.86
C TRP A 8 0.26 7.76 -11.40
N THR A 9 -0.38 8.73 -10.72
CA THR A 9 0.01 9.11 -9.35
C THR A 9 -0.28 8.03 -8.32
N HIS A 10 -1.23 7.14 -8.59
CA HIS A 10 -1.59 6.07 -7.65
C HIS A 10 -0.57 4.92 -7.67
N ILE A 11 -0.03 4.58 -8.84
CA ILE A 11 0.94 3.48 -8.98
C ILE A 11 2.29 3.89 -8.38
N GLU A 12 2.79 5.08 -8.68
CA GLU A 12 4.06 5.60 -8.12
C GLU A 12 4.03 5.62 -6.59
N HIS A 13 2.87 5.96 -6.01
CA HIS A 13 2.67 5.96 -4.57
C HIS A 13 2.70 4.54 -3.98
N LEU A 14 2.06 3.58 -4.63
CA LEU A 14 2.09 2.17 -4.23
C LEU A 14 3.51 1.59 -4.33
N GLU A 15 4.28 1.96 -5.35
CA GLU A 15 5.69 1.56 -5.48
C GLU A 15 6.56 2.14 -4.36
N ALA A 16 6.38 3.41 -4.02
CA ALA A 16 7.11 4.03 -2.90
C ALA A 16 6.80 3.34 -1.57
N ILE A 17 5.54 2.97 -1.33
CA ILE A 17 5.15 2.18 -0.15
C ILE A 17 5.85 0.82 -0.18
N ARG A 18 5.80 0.11 -1.31
CA ARG A 18 6.44 -1.21 -1.45
C ARG A 18 7.94 -1.14 -1.17
N HIS A 19 8.64 -0.13 -1.69
CA HIS A 19 10.08 0.07 -1.41
C HIS A 19 10.35 0.35 0.06
N GLY A 20 9.58 1.22 0.71
CA GLY A 20 9.75 1.50 2.14
C GLY A 20 9.53 0.25 3.02
N LEU A 21 8.55 -0.59 2.65
CA LEU A 21 8.28 -1.87 3.33
C LEU A 21 9.46 -2.84 3.20
N LEU A 22 10.04 -2.97 2.01
CA LEU A 22 11.19 -3.84 1.76
C LEU A 22 12.42 -3.45 2.58
N LEU A 23 12.58 -2.15 2.86
CA LEU A 23 13.71 -1.64 3.64
C LEU A 23 13.47 -1.69 5.15
N GLY A 24 12.27 -2.02 5.63
CA GLY A 24 11.93 -2.04 7.06
C GLY A 24 11.99 -0.66 7.72
N GLN A 25 11.95 0.43 6.94
CA GLN A 25 12.14 1.81 7.42
C GLN A 25 10.82 2.52 7.76
N ILE A 26 9.69 1.83 7.67
CA ILE A 26 8.37 2.43 7.92
C ILE A 26 8.01 2.26 9.40
N SER A 27 7.71 3.37 10.07
CA SER A 27 7.26 3.37 11.46
C SER A 27 5.93 2.62 11.66
N LYS A 28 5.72 2.05 12.86
CA LYS A 28 4.46 1.34 13.22
C LYS A 28 3.20 2.16 12.90
N LYS A 29 3.19 3.45 13.26
CA LYS A 29 2.06 4.35 12.96
C LYS A 29 1.81 4.43 11.45
N ARG A 30 2.86 4.62 10.65
CA ARG A 30 2.74 4.76 9.20
C ARG A 30 2.29 3.45 8.53
N LEU A 31 2.75 2.31 9.02
CA LEU A 31 2.25 1.00 8.56
C LEU A 31 0.74 0.85 8.81
N SER A 32 0.24 1.25 9.98
CA SER A 32 -1.20 1.22 10.29
C SER A 32 -1.99 2.15 9.37
N ASP A 33 -1.47 3.35 9.10
CA ASP A 33 -2.08 4.32 8.18
C ASP A 33 -2.13 3.75 6.73
N ILE A 34 -1.06 3.07 6.29
CA ILE A 34 -0.99 2.40 4.98
C ILE A 34 -2.04 1.30 4.84
N VAL A 35 -2.16 0.39 5.83
CA VAL A 35 -3.14 -0.70 5.79
C VAL A 35 -4.57 -0.15 5.65
N LYS A 36 -4.91 0.88 6.42
CA LYS A 36 -6.23 1.54 6.34
C LYS A 36 -6.49 2.15 4.97
N ALA A 37 -5.50 2.84 4.41
CA ALA A 37 -5.62 3.47 3.09
C ALA A 37 -5.80 2.43 1.97
N LEU A 38 -5.04 1.33 2.02
CA LEU A 38 -5.12 0.24 1.03
C LEU A 38 -6.47 -0.47 1.08
N ALA A 39 -7.02 -0.72 2.28
CA ALA A 39 -8.35 -1.31 2.43
C ALA A 39 -9.44 -0.44 1.77
N GLN A 40 -9.42 0.87 2.02
CA GLN A 40 -10.35 1.82 1.39
C GLN A 40 -10.18 1.88 -0.14
N GLN A 41 -8.93 1.81 -0.61
CA GLN A 41 -8.64 1.85 -2.04
C GLN A 41 -9.15 0.59 -2.74
N ARG A 42 -9.00 -0.58 -2.13
CA ARG A 42 -9.51 -1.85 -2.67
C ARG A 42 -11.03 -1.82 -2.85
N GLU A 43 -11.77 -1.30 -1.87
CA GLU A 43 -13.23 -1.20 -1.95
C GLU A 43 -13.72 -0.31 -3.10
N LYS A 44 -12.92 0.69 -3.48
CA LYS A 44 -13.27 1.66 -4.53
C LYS A 44 -12.77 1.26 -5.92
N ASN A 45 -11.95 0.21 -6.04
CA ASN A 45 -11.32 -0.16 -7.29
C ASN A 45 -12.00 -1.35 -7.95
N ILE A 46 -12.10 -1.32 -9.27
CA ILE A 46 -12.70 -2.39 -10.09
C ILE A 46 -11.68 -3.11 -10.97
N ASP A 47 -10.44 -2.61 -11.03
CA ASP A 47 -9.37 -3.23 -11.81
C ASP A 47 -8.74 -4.41 -11.01
N PRO A 48 -8.90 -5.66 -11.47
CA PRO A 48 -8.38 -6.84 -10.78
C PRO A 48 -6.86 -6.83 -10.62
N ALA A 49 -6.12 -6.32 -11.61
CA ALA A 49 -4.65 -6.30 -11.56
C ALA A 49 -4.15 -5.33 -10.47
N LEU A 50 -4.83 -4.20 -10.32
CA LEU A 50 -4.51 -3.23 -9.28
C LEU A 50 -4.90 -3.74 -7.88
N ILE A 51 -6.01 -4.49 -7.78
CA ILE A 51 -6.42 -5.15 -6.54
C ILE A 51 -5.34 -6.15 -6.07
N GLU A 52 -4.75 -6.93 -6.97
CA GLU A 52 -3.67 -7.86 -6.60
C GLU A 52 -2.45 -7.15 -6.03
N ILE A 53 -2.02 -6.05 -6.65
CA ILE A 53 -0.90 -5.23 -6.15
C ILE A 53 -1.22 -4.66 -4.77
N ILE A 54 -2.43 -4.15 -4.57
CA ILE A 54 -2.89 -3.63 -3.27
C ILE A 54 -2.86 -4.72 -2.20
N ASN A 55 -3.33 -5.93 -2.52
CA ASN A 55 -3.34 -7.06 -1.59
C ASN A 55 -1.92 -7.49 -1.17
N ASP A 56 -0.97 -7.56 -2.11
CA ASP A 56 0.44 -7.89 -1.81
C ASP A 56 1.08 -6.86 -0.86
N ILE A 57 0.85 -5.56 -1.13
CA ILE A 57 1.38 -4.49 -0.28
C ILE A 57 0.71 -4.52 1.10
N GLU A 58 -0.60 -4.73 1.17
CA GLU A 58 -1.35 -4.81 2.43
C GLU A 58 -0.86 -5.98 3.29
N LEU A 59 -0.64 -7.15 2.69
CA LEU A 59 -0.12 -8.33 3.39
C LEU A 59 1.26 -8.06 4.01
N ARG A 60 2.18 -7.47 3.24
CA ARG A 60 3.52 -7.12 3.75
C ARG A 60 3.46 -6.11 4.89
N ALA A 61 2.62 -5.08 4.77
CA ALA A 61 2.44 -4.09 5.83
C ALA A 61 1.90 -4.71 7.13
N LYS A 62 0.93 -5.64 7.03
CA LYS A 62 0.39 -6.39 8.18
C LYS A 62 1.44 -7.28 8.83
N VAL A 63 2.25 -7.99 8.04
CA VAL A 63 3.35 -8.81 8.55
C VAL A 63 4.37 -7.96 9.29
N GLU A 64 4.78 -6.83 8.73
CA GLU A 64 5.75 -5.95 9.38
C GLU A 64 5.22 -5.34 10.67
N LEU A 65 3.94 -4.96 10.71
CA LEU A 65 3.26 -4.55 11.95
C LEU A 65 3.31 -5.64 13.01
N ALA A 66 2.96 -6.87 12.65
CA ALA A 66 2.96 -8.00 13.57
C ALA A 66 4.36 -8.26 14.15
N LYS A 67 5.42 -8.16 13.33
CA LYS A 67 6.81 -8.27 13.83
C LYS A 67 7.13 -7.19 14.86
N LEU A 68 6.78 -5.93 14.58
CA LEU A 68 7.02 -4.83 15.51
C LEU A 68 6.22 -4.99 16.82
N GLU A 69 5.06 -5.64 16.78
CA GLU A 69 4.26 -5.99 17.95
C GLU A 69 4.81 -7.15 18.77
N MET A 70 5.59 -8.04 18.15
CA MET A 70 6.27 -9.14 18.84
C MET A 70 7.61 -8.70 19.47
N ILE A 71 8.23 -7.65 18.93
CA ILE A 71 9.54 -7.13 19.39
C ILE A 71 9.40 -6.07 20.48
N GLY A 72 8.27 -5.35 20.52
CA GLY A 72 7.97 -4.33 21.55
C GLY A 72 7.24 -4.90 22.76
#